data_AF-X1SGL3-F1
#
_entry.id   AF-X1SGL3-F1
#
_cell.length_a   1.000
_cell.length_b   1.000
_cell.length_c   1.000
_cell.angle_alpha   90.00
_cell.angle_beta   90.00
_cell.angle_gamma   90.00
#
_symmetry.space_group_name_H-M   'P 1'
#
loop_
_entity.id
_entity.type
_entity.pdbx_description
1 polymer ?
#
loop_
_entity_poly.entity_id
_entity_poly.type
_entity_poly.pdbx_seq_one_letter_code
_entity_poly.pdbx_strand_id
1 'polypeptide(L)' 'EVGDILALLDTGAYQEVSMSNFNAMPRPATILVTGDQASVIRRAETQEDVFRRDVIPEHLMTKEVEALE' A
#
# COMPACT_ATOMS: atom_id res chain seq x y z
N GLU A 1 22.52 -3.85 12.94
CA GLU A 1 21.73 -4.41 14.04
C GLU A 1 20.23 -4.21 13.82
N VAL A 2 19.39 -4.94 14.57
CA VAL A 2 17.94 -4.72 14.58
C VAL A 2 17.66 -3.26 14.92
N GLY A 3 16.94 -2.56 14.05
CA GLY A 3 16.66 -1.13 14.18
C GLY A 3 17.53 -0.22 13.31
N ASP A 4 18.60 -0.74 12.68
CA ASP A 4 19.36 0.04 11.71
C ASP A 4 18.55 0.32 10.44
N ILE A 5 18.79 1.48 9.85
CA ILE A 5 18.16 1.90 8.60
C ILE A 5 19.10 1.54 7.44
N LEU A 6 18.59 0.77 6.48
CA LEU A 6 19.29 0.42 5.26
C LEU A 6 18.74 1.21 4.08
N ALA A 7 19.63 1.79 3.27
CA ALA A 7 19.27 2.47 2.03
C ALA A 7 19.68 1.62 0.83
N LEU A 8 18.70 1.24 0.00
CA LEU A 8 18.96 0.65 -1.31
C LEU A 8 19.01 1.76 -2.35
N LEU A 9 20.19 1.98 -2.92
CA LEU A 9 20.44 3.03 -3.90
C LEU A 9 19.92 2.65 -5.29
N ASP A 10 19.81 3.64 -6.17
CA ASP A 10 19.43 3.49 -7.58
C ASP A 10 18.05 2.84 -7.82
N THR A 11 17.15 3.00 -6.85
CA THR A 11 15.77 2.49 -6.88
C THR A 11 14.75 3.45 -7.50
N GLY A 12 15.20 4.59 -8.03
CA GLY A 12 14.32 5.64 -8.57
C GLY A 12 13.61 5.28 -9.87
N ALA A 13 14.08 4.27 -10.60
CA ALA A 13 13.48 3.81 -11.85
C ALA A 13 12.91 2.40 -11.72
N TYR A 14 11.76 2.16 -12.35
CA TYR A 14 11.09 0.85 -12.49
C TYR A 14 10.58 0.17 -11.21
N GLN A 15 11.02 0.59 -10.02
CA GLN A 15 10.60 -0.05 -8.77
C GLN A 15 9.14 0.25 -8.45
N GLU A 16 8.76 1.53 -8.36
CA GLU A 16 7.39 1.93 -8.00
C GLU A 16 6.34 1.38 -8.97
N VAL A 17 6.64 1.39 -10.27
CA VAL A 17 5.74 0.85 -11.32
C VAL A 17 5.62 -0.68 -11.30
N SER A 18 6.59 -1.38 -10.69
CA SER A 18 6.59 -2.85 -10.58
C SER A 18 6.10 -3.35 -9.22
N MET A 19 5.77 -2.44 -8.28
CA MET A 19 5.28 -2.81 -6.96
C MET A 19 3.96 -3.57 -7.04
N SER A 20 3.82 -4.60 -6.20
CA SER A 20 2.58 -5.37 -6.03
C SER A 20 2.21 -5.47 -4.56
N ASN A 21 0.96 -5.83 -4.28
CA ASN A 21 0.49 -6.15 -2.94
C ASN A 21 0.71 -7.63 -2.59
N PHE A 22 1.80 -8.24 -3.06
CA PHE A 22 2.14 -9.63 -2.73
C PHE A 22 2.20 -9.81 -1.21
N ASN A 23 1.68 -10.94 -0.72
CA ASN A 23 1.43 -11.19 0.71
C ASN A 23 0.47 -10.19 1.38
N ALA A 24 -0.46 -9.62 0.61
CA ALA A 24 -1.41 -8.60 1.06
C ALA A 24 -0.74 -7.37 1.70
N MET A 25 0.53 -7.11 1.37
CA MET A 25 1.29 -6.00 1.93
C MET A 25 0.88 -4.68 1.25
N PRO A 26 0.50 -3.64 2.00
CA PRO A 26 0.27 -2.32 1.44
C PRO A 26 1.55 -1.72 0.86
N ARG A 27 1.47 -1.05 -0.30
CA ARG A 27 2.62 -0.36 -0.89
C ARG A 27 3.03 0.85 -0.01
N PRO A 28 4.34 1.11 0.12
CA PRO A 28 4.84 2.21 0.94
C PRO A 28 4.53 3.59 0.32
N ALA A 29 4.73 4.64 1.11
CA ALA A 29 4.68 6.03 0.63
C ALA A 29 5.93 6.38 -0.20
N THR A 30 5.77 7.29 -1.16
CA THR A 30 6.88 7.93 -1.87
C THR A 30 7.04 9.37 -1.38
N ILE A 31 8.27 9.72 -0.99
CA ILE A 31 8.64 11.04 -0.49
C ILE A 31 9.51 11.74 -1.53
N LEU A 32 9.15 12.97 -1.87
CA LEU A 32 10.02 13.88 -2.63
C LEU A 32 10.79 14.75 -1.65
N VAL A 33 12.11 14.78 -1.80
CA VAL A 33 13.00 15.66 -1.02
C VAL A 33 13.56 16.73 -1.96
N THR A 34 13.42 18.00 -1.58
CA THR A 34 13.94 19.15 -2.33
C THR A 34 14.62 20.10 -1.35
N GLY A 35 15.95 20.20 -1.40
CA GLY A 35 16.71 20.98 -0.43
C GLY A 35 16.57 20.41 0.98
N ASP A 36 16.04 21.21 1.90
CA ASP A 36 15.78 20.84 3.30
C ASP A 36 14.33 20.40 3.56
N GLN A 37 13.49 20.36 2.51
CA GLN A 37 12.08 19.98 2.62
C GLN A 37 11.85 18.55 2.15
N ALA A 38 10.94 17.85 2.83
CA ALA A 38 10.44 16.53 2.45
C ALA A 38 8.91 16.57 2.38
N SER A 39 8.33 16.02 1.31
CA SER A 39 6.88 16.01 1.07
C SER A 39 6.42 14.64 0.58
N VAL A 40 5.30 14.16 1.12
CA VAL A 40 4.64 12.96 0.61
C VAL A 40 4.04 13.28 -0.75
N ILE A 41 4.54 12.64 -1.81
CA ILE A 41 3.98 12.79 -3.18
C ILE A 41 3.11 11.60 -3.56
N ARG A 42 3.24 10.49 -2.83
CA ARG A 42 2.32 9.34 -2.88
C ARG A 42 2.16 8.78 -1.49
N ARG A 43 0.92 8.72 -0.99
CA ARG A 43 0.64 8.14 0.33
C ARG A 43 0.87 6.64 0.34
N ALA A 44 1.20 6.09 1.51
CA ALA A 44 1.16 4.64 1.72
C ALA A 44 -0.28 4.13 1.57
N GLU A 45 -0.38 2.88 1.12
CA GLU A 45 -1.65 2.16 1.14
C GLU A 45 -2.00 1.71 2.56
N THR A 46 -3.30 1.60 2.83
CA THR A 46 -3.85 0.91 3.98
C THR A 46 -4.21 -0.52 3.61
N GLN A 47 -4.51 -1.36 4.60
CA GLN A 47 -5.02 -2.72 4.31
C GLN A 47 -6.33 -2.68 3.50
N GLU A 48 -7.17 -1.68 3.75
CA GLU A 48 -8.40 -1.45 2.99
C GLU A 48 -8.09 -1.14 1.51
N ASP A 49 -7.06 -0.34 1.21
CA ASP A 49 -6.67 -0.08 -0.18
C ASP A 49 -6.26 -1.36 -0.94
N VAL A 50 -5.63 -2.32 -0.24
CA VAL A 50 -5.21 -3.60 -0.83
C VAL A 50 -6.42 -4.39 -1.35
N PHE A 51 -7.50 -4.41 -0.57
CA PHE A 51 -8.70 -5.22 -0.85
C PHE A 51 -9.85 -4.42 -1.47
N ARG A 52 -9.72 -3.11 -1.68
CA ARG A 52 -10.82 -2.24 -2.17
C ARG A 52 -11.43 -2.68 -3.51
N ARG A 53 -10.70 -3.48 -4.31
CA ARG A 53 -11.16 -3.98 -5.61
C ARG A 53 -11.81 -5.36 -5.53
N ASP A 54 -11.73 -6.01 -4.38
CA ASP A 54 -12.27 -7.34 -4.18
C ASP A 54 -13.78 -7.22 -3.98
N VAL A 55 -14.54 -8.07 -4.68
CA VAL A 55 -15.99 -8.12 -4.60
C VAL A 55 -16.37 -9.52 -4.18
N ILE A 56 -17.13 -9.62 -3.09
CA ILE A 56 -17.70 -10.90 -2.65
C ILE A 56 -18.91 -11.20 -3.53
N PRO A 57 -18.97 -12.34 -4.25
CA PRO A 57 -20.14 -12.73 -5.03
C PRO A 57 -21.39 -12.86 -4.16
N GLU A 58 -22.56 -12.46 -4.69
CA GLU A 58 -23.83 -12.44 -3.95
C GLU A 58 -24.17 -13.78 -3.28
N HIS A 59 -23.96 -14.90 -3.99
CA HIS A 59 -24.25 -16.24 -3.46
C HIS A 59 -23.34 -16.70 -2.30
N LEU A 60 -22.27 -15.95 -2.01
CA LEU A 60 -21.36 -16.17 -0.87
C LEU A 60 -21.60 -15.18 0.28
N MET A 61 -22.49 -14.19 0.10
CA MET A 61 -22.88 -13.27 1.16
C MET A 61 -23.76 -14.01 2.18
N THR A 62 -23.32 -14.08 3.43
CA THR A 62 -24.15 -14.57 4.53
C THR A 62 -25.13 -13.48 4.98
N LYS A 63 -26.35 -13.88 5.32
CA LYS A 63 -27.46 -12.99 5.75
C LYS A 63 -27.17 -12.12 6.99
N GLU A 64 -26.05 -12.32 7.67
CA GLU A 64 -25.63 -11.51 8.82
C GLU A 64 -25.06 -10.14 8.41
N VAL A 65 -24.60 -9.98 7.16
CA VAL A 65 -24.06 -8.70 6.66
C VAL A 65 -25.17 -7.69 6.31
N GLU A 66 -26.38 -8.16 5.98
CA GLU A 66 -27.56 -7.30 5.75
C GLU A 66 -28.01 -6.53 7.01
N ALA A 67 -27.53 -6.90 8.21
CA ALA A 67 -27.92 -6.26 9.47
C ALA A 67 -26.95 -5.15 9.93
N LEU A 68 -25.87 -4.87 9.18
CA LEU A 68 -24.85 -3.86 9.51
C LEU A 68 -24.81 -2.68 8.52
N GLU A 69 -25.67 -2.67 7.49
CA GLU A 69 -26.03 -1.47 6.73
C GLU A 69 -27.26 -0.78 7.34
#